data_AF-A0A7S3F388-F1
#
_entry.id   AF-A0A7S3F388-F1
#
_cell.length_a   1.000
_cell.length_b   1.000
_cell.length_c   1.000
_cell.angle_alpha   90.00
_cell.angle_beta   90.00
_cell.angle_gamma   90.00
#
_symmetry.space_group_name_H-M   'P 1'
#
loop_
_entity.id
_entity.type
_entity.pdbx_description
1 polymer ?
#
loop_
_entity_poly.entity_id
_entity_poly.type
_entity_poly.pdbx_seq_one_letter_code
_entity_poly.pdbx_strand_id
1 'polypeptide(L)'
;MGYPVLQPVLQYGERGHKWQLQSWFVDAKDRHYPVVTAPAIDVEPGHTITSSMALSADETTWTVSGTNMDTGLDTTLHIAYSAAGKTDYDYAMLVNENINVNTVCSRMPASTGLTFTNVTVNGKAKPAWITRANCAANPECDCGNAATVGPDGDVTLSWRTA
;
A
#
# COMPACT_ATOMS: atom_id res chain seq x y z
N MET A 1 -12.44 14.09 -1.41
CA MET A 1 -11.14 14.69 -1.80
C MET A 1 -10.06 14.01 -0.96
N GLY A 2 -9.09 13.36 -1.59
CA GLY A 2 -8.04 12.58 -0.91
C GLY A 2 -6.96 13.48 -0.34
N TYR A 3 -6.42 13.11 0.83
CA TYR A 3 -5.16 13.66 1.33
C TYR A 3 -4.02 13.15 0.45
N PRO A 4 -2.90 13.88 0.32
CA PRO A 4 -1.72 13.32 -0.32
C PRO A 4 -1.29 12.05 0.44
N VAL A 5 -0.80 11.08 -0.30
CA VAL A 5 -0.49 9.75 0.21
C VAL A 5 0.98 9.48 -0.07
N LEU A 6 1.74 9.14 0.95
CA LEU A 6 3.14 8.74 0.85
C LEU A 6 3.25 7.43 1.63
N GLN A 7 3.54 6.30 0.97
CA GLN A 7 3.56 4.98 1.62
C GLN A 7 4.05 3.84 0.69
N PRO A 8 4.42 2.67 1.23
CA PRO A 8 4.44 1.42 0.48
C PRO A 8 3.02 0.91 0.20
N VAL A 9 2.80 0.20 -0.90
CA VAL A 9 1.47 -0.28 -1.31
C VAL A 9 1.54 -1.74 -1.60
N LEU A 10 0.61 -2.50 -1.03
CA LEU A 10 0.41 -3.89 -1.40
C LEU A 10 -0.75 -3.97 -2.37
N GLN A 11 -0.46 -3.95 -3.66
CA GLN A 11 -1.47 -3.90 -4.71
C GLN A 11 -1.66 -5.25 -5.38
N TYR A 12 -2.83 -5.45 -5.96
CA TYR A 12 -3.14 -6.59 -6.81
C TYR A 12 -3.75 -6.11 -8.13
N GLY A 13 -3.42 -6.77 -9.23
CA GLY A 13 -4.08 -6.54 -10.52
C GLY A 13 -3.43 -5.49 -11.43
N GLU A 14 -2.54 -4.64 -10.93
CA GLU A 14 -1.91 -3.57 -11.74
C GLU A 14 -1.13 -4.16 -12.94
N ARG A 15 -0.37 -5.23 -12.71
CA ARG A 15 0.43 -5.91 -13.74
C ARG A 15 0.04 -7.38 -13.86
N GLY A 16 -1.27 -7.64 -14.00
CA GLY A 16 -1.84 -8.98 -14.11
C GLY A 16 -2.27 -9.56 -12.76
N HIS A 17 -2.53 -10.87 -12.73
CA HIS A 17 -3.12 -11.56 -11.58
C HIS A 17 -2.08 -11.88 -10.49
N LYS A 18 -1.39 -10.86 -9.98
CA LYS A 18 -0.34 -11.01 -8.97
C LYS A 18 -0.36 -9.91 -7.93
N TRP A 19 0.14 -10.24 -6.74
CA TRP A 19 0.39 -9.29 -5.66
C TRP A 19 1.75 -8.63 -5.84
N GLN A 20 1.79 -7.32 -5.59
CA GLN A 20 3.01 -6.55 -5.70
C GLN A 20 3.11 -5.56 -4.54
N LEU A 21 4.34 -5.34 -4.07
CA LEU A 21 4.66 -4.26 -3.15
C LEU A 21 5.30 -3.11 -3.94
N GLN A 22 4.83 -1.88 -3.76
CA GLN A 22 5.38 -0.71 -4.46
C GLN A 22 5.34 0.54 -3.58
N SER A 23 6.45 1.27 -3.46
CA SER A 23 6.46 2.57 -2.79
C SER A 23 5.95 3.68 -3.71
N TRP A 24 4.99 4.47 -3.24
CA TRP A 24 4.40 5.57 -4.01
C TRP A 24 4.28 6.89 -3.22
N PHE A 25 4.11 7.95 -4.00
CA PHE A 25 3.57 9.22 -3.58
C PHE A 25 2.40 9.58 -4.51
N VAL A 26 1.26 9.96 -3.97
CA VAL A 26 0.08 10.41 -4.71
C VAL A 26 -0.31 11.78 -4.18
N ASP A 27 -0.32 12.80 -5.04
CA ASP A 27 -0.95 14.08 -4.74
C ASP A 27 -2.23 14.24 -5.56
N ALA A 28 -3.38 14.02 -4.91
CA ALA A 28 -4.69 14.19 -5.52
C ALA A 28 -5.03 15.65 -5.89
N LYS A 29 -4.19 16.62 -5.52
CA LYS A 29 -4.36 18.05 -5.84
C LYS A 29 -3.41 18.54 -6.93
N ASP A 30 -2.34 17.81 -7.26
CA ASP A 30 -1.44 18.17 -8.35
C ASP A 30 -1.89 17.53 -9.68
N ARG A 31 -2.14 18.36 -10.68
CA ARG A 31 -2.52 17.93 -12.03
C ARG A 31 -1.32 17.50 -12.90
N HIS A 32 -0.08 17.78 -12.48
CA HIS A 32 1.14 17.50 -13.23
C HIS A 32 1.88 16.26 -12.72
N TYR A 33 1.81 15.99 -11.41
CA TYR A 33 2.43 14.83 -10.77
C TYR A 33 1.43 14.06 -9.90
N PRO A 34 0.40 13.43 -10.51
CA PRO A 34 -0.65 12.79 -9.72
C PRO A 34 -0.12 11.57 -8.94
N VAL A 35 0.90 10.88 -9.47
CA VAL A 35 1.50 9.68 -8.86
C VAL A 35 3.00 9.60 -9.21
N VAL A 36 3.84 9.37 -8.21
CA VAL A 36 5.27 9.02 -8.36
C VAL A 36 5.49 7.68 -7.68
N THR A 37 6.06 6.71 -8.39
CA THR A 37 6.26 5.35 -7.86
C THR A 37 7.71 4.88 -8.00
N ALA A 38 8.19 4.10 -7.03
CA ALA A 38 9.35 3.22 -7.20
C ALA A 38 9.00 2.00 -8.06
N PRO A 39 9.99 1.19 -8.50
CA PRO A 39 9.71 -0.11 -9.10
C PRO A 39 8.88 -1.00 -8.15
N ALA A 40 7.88 -1.70 -8.69
CA ALA A 40 7.12 -2.70 -7.94
C ALA A 40 7.91 -4.00 -7.82
N ILE A 41 7.79 -4.68 -6.69
CA ILE A 41 8.35 -6.02 -6.44
C ILE A 41 7.22 -7.03 -6.27
N ASP A 42 7.42 -8.25 -6.72
CA ASP A 42 6.42 -9.31 -6.57
C ASP A 42 6.43 -9.86 -5.14
N VAL A 43 5.24 -10.13 -4.61
CA VAL A 43 5.05 -10.76 -3.29
C VAL A 43 3.98 -11.84 -3.39
N GLU A 44 3.98 -12.77 -2.44
CA GLU A 44 3.06 -13.90 -2.41
C GLU A 44 2.41 -13.98 -1.02
N PRO A 45 1.19 -14.55 -0.92
CA PRO A 45 0.59 -14.87 0.36
C PRO A 45 1.55 -15.68 1.24
N GLY A 46 1.71 -15.29 2.50
CA GLY A 46 2.63 -15.94 3.44
C GLY A 46 4.04 -15.33 3.49
N HIS A 47 4.41 -14.41 2.58
CA HIS A 47 5.65 -13.66 2.72
C HIS A 47 5.61 -12.69 3.91
N THR A 48 6.77 -12.50 4.52
CA THR A 48 7.06 -11.49 5.53
C THR A 48 7.46 -10.19 4.83
N ILE A 49 6.73 -9.11 5.11
CA ILE A 49 6.94 -7.81 4.49
C ILE A 49 7.21 -6.78 5.59
N THR A 50 8.23 -5.95 5.37
CA THR A 50 8.51 -4.79 6.23
C THR A 50 8.47 -3.51 5.41
N SER A 51 8.17 -2.40 6.06
CA SER A 51 8.24 -1.10 5.43
C SER A 51 8.73 0.01 6.35
N SER A 52 9.21 1.09 5.73
CA SER A 52 9.65 2.27 6.44
C SER A 52 9.36 3.55 5.69
N MET A 53 9.23 4.63 6.44
CA MET A 53 9.14 6.00 5.97
C MET A 53 9.94 6.89 6.89
N ALA A 54 10.89 7.62 6.31
CA ALA A 54 11.74 8.54 7.05
C ALA A 54 11.96 9.82 6.24
N LEU A 55 11.79 10.96 6.91
CA LEU A 55 12.29 12.23 6.43
C LEU A 55 13.78 12.33 6.79
N SER A 56 14.60 12.75 5.85
CA SER A 56 16.03 12.99 6.08
C SER A 56 16.24 14.02 7.20
N ALA A 57 17.39 13.94 7.89
CA ALA A 57 17.66 14.79 9.06
C ALA A 57 17.74 16.29 8.72
N ASP A 58 17.96 16.63 7.45
CA ASP A 58 17.95 17.99 6.91
C ASP A 58 16.57 18.43 6.39
N GLU A 59 15.53 17.60 6.58
CA GLU A 59 14.14 17.84 6.18
C GLU A 59 13.94 18.06 4.67
N THR A 60 14.86 17.55 3.84
CA THR A 60 14.79 17.77 2.38
C THR A 60 14.15 16.63 1.62
N THR A 61 14.23 15.39 2.12
CA THR A 61 13.90 14.19 1.34
C THR A 61 13.18 13.15 2.18
N TRP A 62 11.99 12.78 1.74
CA TRP A 62 11.32 11.57 2.20
C TRP A 62 11.90 10.34 1.51
N THR A 63 12.17 9.31 2.30
CA THR A 63 12.49 7.96 1.83
C THR A 63 11.38 7.02 2.28
N VAL A 64 10.78 6.34 1.32
CA VAL A 64 9.71 5.36 1.53
C VAL A 64 10.19 4.03 0.98
N SER A 65 10.18 3.00 1.82
CA SER A 65 10.62 1.67 1.41
C SER A 65 9.65 0.58 1.81
N GLY A 66 9.54 -0.43 0.96
CA GLY A 66 8.96 -1.72 1.27
C GLY A 66 9.95 -2.82 0.91
N THR A 67 10.04 -3.86 1.72
CA THR A 67 10.96 -4.97 1.50
C THR A 67 10.22 -6.28 1.71
N ASN A 68 10.35 -7.19 0.75
CA ASN A 68 9.99 -8.59 0.93
C ASN A 68 11.18 -9.28 1.62
N MET A 69 11.02 -9.66 2.89
CA MET A 69 12.10 -10.20 3.70
C MET A 69 12.50 -11.62 3.27
N ASP A 70 11.61 -12.36 2.62
CA ASP A 70 11.89 -13.72 2.15
C ASP A 70 12.74 -13.71 0.87
N THR A 71 12.53 -12.73 -0.01
CA THR A 71 13.27 -12.63 -1.29
C THR A 71 14.42 -11.63 -1.26
N GLY A 72 14.44 -10.72 -0.28
CA GLY A 72 15.40 -9.63 -0.18
C GLY A 72 15.17 -8.49 -1.18
N LEU A 73 14.10 -8.53 -1.98
CA LEU A 73 13.77 -7.47 -2.93
C LEU A 73 13.16 -6.26 -2.22
N ASP A 74 13.50 -5.07 -2.69
CA ASP A 74 13.01 -3.81 -2.15
C ASP A 74 12.38 -2.89 -3.21
N THR A 75 11.49 -2.03 -2.74
CA THR A 75 10.89 -0.93 -3.49
C THR A 75 11.11 0.35 -2.71
N THR A 76 12.08 1.16 -3.14
CA THR A 76 12.48 2.38 -2.44
C THR A 76 12.23 3.62 -3.30
N LEU A 77 11.43 4.54 -2.77
CA LEU A 77 11.14 5.84 -3.37
C LEU A 77 11.82 6.95 -2.55
N HIS A 78 12.55 7.83 -3.24
CA HIS A 78 13.00 9.10 -2.69
C HIS A 78 12.19 10.23 -3.31
N ILE A 79 11.60 11.09 -2.47
CA ILE A 79 10.85 12.26 -2.92
C ILE A 79 11.21 13.48 -2.10
N ALA A 80 11.42 14.61 -2.77
CA ALA A 80 11.71 15.87 -2.09
C ALA A 80 10.53 16.27 -1.18
N TYR A 81 10.81 16.75 0.03
CA TYR A 81 9.82 17.23 0.98
C TYR A 81 8.90 18.31 0.37
N SER A 82 9.49 19.19 -0.45
CA SER A 82 8.78 20.22 -1.20
C SER A 82 7.78 19.66 -2.22
N ALA A 83 8.13 18.55 -2.88
CA ALA A 83 7.27 17.86 -3.83
C ALA A 83 6.21 17.01 -3.10
N ALA A 84 6.51 16.53 -1.88
CA ALA A 84 5.57 15.82 -1.03
C ALA A 84 4.57 16.76 -0.30
N GLY A 85 4.35 17.98 -0.81
CA GLY A 85 3.40 18.92 -0.24
C GLY A 85 3.85 19.64 1.03
N LYS A 86 5.15 19.58 1.39
CA LYS A 86 5.72 20.19 2.61
C LYS A 86 4.94 19.80 3.87
N THR A 87 4.62 18.52 3.97
CA THR A 87 3.81 17.97 5.04
C THR A 87 4.55 16.80 5.68
N ASP A 88 4.49 16.73 6.99
CA ASP A 88 4.96 15.58 7.74
C ASP A 88 3.95 14.45 7.62
N TYR A 89 4.40 13.30 7.12
CA TYR A 89 3.60 12.08 7.05
C TYR A 89 3.90 11.23 8.27
N ASP A 90 2.89 11.00 9.10
CA ASP A 90 2.97 10.20 10.31
C ASP A 90 2.34 8.80 10.14
N TYR A 91 1.89 8.47 8.93
CA TYR A 91 1.32 7.17 8.58
C TYR A 91 2.05 6.57 7.37
N ALA A 92 2.51 5.32 7.49
CA ALA A 92 2.72 4.44 6.35
C ALA A 92 1.61 3.39 6.41
N MET A 93 0.85 3.22 5.33
CA MET A 93 -0.19 2.20 5.24
C MET A 93 0.19 1.22 4.16
N LEU A 94 -0.16 -0.06 4.32
CA LEU A 94 -0.23 -0.98 3.20
C LEU A 94 -1.68 -0.96 2.71
N VAL A 95 -1.91 -0.35 1.56
CA VAL A 95 -3.24 -0.33 0.95
C VAL A 95 -3.35 -1.56 0.06
N ASN A 96 -4.36 -2.39 0.31
CA ASN A 96 -4.87 -3.34 -0.67
C ASN A 96 -5.55 -2.55 -1.79
N GLU A 97 -4.77 -2.06 -2.75
CA GLU A 97 -5.31 -1.36 -3.90
C GLU A 97 -5.55 -2.34 -5.04
N ASN A 98 -6.80 -2.37 -5.47
CA ASN A 98 -7.29 -3.22 -6.53
C ASN A 98 -7.37 -2.43 -7.83
N ILE A 99 -6.23 -2.24 -8.49
CA ILE A 99 -6.16 -1.51 -9.75
C ILE A 99 -6.87 -2.35 -10.84
N ASN A 100 -7.86 -1.75 -11.53
CA ASN A 100 -8.69 -2.37 -12.58
C ASN A 100 -9.66 -3.50 -12.13
N VAL A 101 -9.87 -3.65 -10.82
CA VAL A 101 -10.80 -4.62 -10.21
C VAL A 101 -12.05 -3.95 -9.62
N ASN A 102 -12.04 -2.62 -9.55
CA ASN A 102 -13.01 -1.70 -8.91
C ASN A 102 -14.50 -1.85 -9.33
N THR A 103 -14.89 -2.75 -10.22
CA THR A 103 -16.31 -3.06 -10.51
C THR A 103 -16.54 -4.52 -10.90
N VAL A 104 -15.51 -5.37 -10.80
CA VAL A 104 -15.52 -6.74 -11.31
C VAL A 104 -14.84 -7.65 -10.28
N CYS A 105 -15.52 -7.93 -9.18
CA CYS A 105 -14.97 -8.70 -8.06
C CYS A 105 -14.50 -10.12 -8.44
N SER A 106 -14.99 -10.67 -9.56
CA SER A 106 -14.51 -11.93 -10.12
C SER A 106 -13.05 -11.89 -10.60
N ARG A 107 -12.45 -10.71 -10.71
CA ARG A 107 -11.01 -10.53 -11.02
C ARG A 107 -10.13 -10.54 -9.77
N MET A 108 -10.70 -10.44 -8.56
CA MET A 108 -9.96 -10.68 -7.32
C MET A 108 -9.40 -12.12 -7.29
N PRO A 109 -8.36 -12.42 -6.49
CA PRO A 109 -7.93 -13.80 -6.33
C PRO A 109 -9.09 -14.69 -5.88
N ALA A 110 -9.07 -15.96 -6.28
CA ALA A 110 -10.15 -16.92 -5.99
C ALA A 110 -10.30 -17.25 -4.49
N SER A 111 -9.25 -17.06 -3.69
CA SER A 111 -9.36 -17.10 -2.24
C SER A 111 -10.17 -15.91 -1.72
N THR A 112 -10.87 -16.05 -0.60
CA THR A 112 -11.64 -14.94 0.01
C THR A 112 -10.85 -14.20 1.10
N GLY A 113 -9.61 -14.61 1.32
CA GLY A 113 -8.66 -13.92 2.17
C GLY A 113 -7.28 -14.55 2.17
N LEU A 114 -6.31 -13.80 2.69
CA LEU A 114 -4.92 -14.19 2.85
C LEU A 114 -4.30 -13.42 4.02
N THR A 115 -3.15 -13.88 4.49
CA THR A 115 -2.43 -13.22 5.59
C THR A 115 -0.99 -12.93 5.18
N PHE A 116 -0.54 -11.72 5.52
CA PHE A 116 0.88 -11.34 5.56
C PHE A 116 1.31 -11.29 7.01
N THR A 117 2.48 -11.84 7.33
CA THR A 117 2.92 -12.02 8.72
C THR A 117 3.88 -10.94 9.16
N ASN A 118 3.80 -10.55 10.45
CA ASN A 118 4.72 -9.63 11.13
C ASN A 118 4.95 -8.31 10.38
N VAL A 119 3.87 -7.68 9.93
CA VAL A 119 3.95 -6.41 9.22
C VAL A 119 4.33 -5.30 10.19
N THR A 120 5.44 -4.61 9.89
CA THR A 120 5.92 -3.46 10.67
C THR A 120 6.05 -2.22 9.81
N VAL A 121 5.80 -1.07 10.43
CA VAL A 121 6.06 0.26 9.86
C VAL A 121 6.99 0.99 10.81
N ASN A 122 8.13 1.46 10.31
CA ASN A 122 9.13 2.15 11.12
C ASN A 122 9.55 1.33 12.36
N GLY A 123 9.66 0.00 12.20
CA GLY A 123 10.03 -0.92 13.27
C GLY A 123 8.97 -1.10 14.36
N LYS A 124 7.76 -0.55 14.19
CA LYS A 124 6.63 -0.76 15.11
C LYS A 124 5.68 -1.81 14.53
N ALA A 125 5.42 -2.86 15.31
CA ALA A 125 4.30 -3.76 15.05
C ALA A 125 2.98 -3.00 15.25
N LYS A 126 1.94 -3.36 14.47
CA LYS A 126 0.59 -2.74 14.46
C LYS A 126 0.52 -1.34 13.82
N PRO A 127 0.84 -1.19 12.53
CA PRO A 127 0.56 0.06 11.82
C PRO A 127 -0.93 0.39 11.86
N ALA A 128 -1.30 1.67 11.72
CA ALA A 128 -2.69 2.05 11.51
C ALA A 128 -3.12 1.64 10.10
N TRP A 129 -4.30 1.01 9.98
CA TRP A 129 -4.84 0.55 8.70
C TRP A 129 -6.08 1.34 8.33
N ILE A 130 -6.17 1.70 7.05
CA ILE A 130 -7.40 2.18 6.45
C ILE A 130 -7.58 1.40 5.16
N THR A 131 -8.71 0.73 5.01
CA THR A 131 -9.15 0.21 3.71
C THR A 131 -9.71 1.39 2.93
N ARG A 132 -9.03 1.79 1.84
CA ARG A 132 -9.54 2.79 0.92
C ARG A 132 -9.51 2.22 -0.49
N ALA A 133 -10.65 1.69 -0.93
CA ALA A 133 -11.04 1.90 -2.31
C ALA A 133 -11.79 3.24 -2.37
N ASN A 134 -11.37 4.17 -3.23
CA ASN A 134 -12.15 5.39 -3.49
C ASN A 134 -13.34 5.00 -4.37
N CYS A 135 -14.36 4.40 -3.76
CA CYS A 135 -15.48 3.84 -4.49
C CYS A 135 -16.50 4.88 -4.97
N ALA A 136 -16.31 6.17 -4.68
CA ALA A 136 -17.30 7.23 -4.97
C ALA A 136 -18.74 6.83 -4.55
N ALA A 137 -18.87 6.12 -3.41
CA ALA A 137 -20.10 5.54 -2.88
C ALA A 137 -20.73 4.36 -3.66
N ASN A 138 -20.03 3.75 -4.62
CA ASN A 138 -20.45 2.50 -5.26
C ASN A 138 -20.15 1.28 -4.34
N PRO A 139 -21.16 0.59 -3.79
CA PRO A 139 -20.96 -0.54 -2.89
C PRO A 139 -20.39 -1.79 -3.58
N GLU A 140 -20.53 -1.91 -4.91
CA GLU A 140 -19.98 -3.03 -5.70
C GLU A 140 -18.50 -2.82 -6.03
N CYS A 141 -17.97 -1.61 -5.81
CA CYS A 141 -16.61 -1.24 -6.19
C CYS A 141 -15.55 -1.68 -5.17
N ASP A 142 -15.93 -1.82 -3.91
CA ASP A 142 -15.01 -2.21 -2.85
C ASP A 142 -14.85 -3.72 -2.74
N CYS A 143 -15.68 -4.53 -3.41
CA CYS A 143 -15.70 -6.00 -3.27
C CYS A 143 -15.65 -6.50 -1.81
N GLY A 144 -16.15 -5.71 -0.86
CA GLY A 144 -16.03 -5.99 0.57
C GLY A 144 -14.59 -6.12 1.09
N ASN A 145 -13.63 -5.38 0.52
CA ASN A 145 -12.24 -5.39 0.97
C ASN A 145 -12.16 -4.99 2.44
N ALA A 146 -11.61 -5.87 3.26
CA ALA A 146 -11.38 -5.65 4.67
C ALA A 146 -9.95 -6.06 5.05
N ALA A 147 -9.35 -5.32 5.98
CA ALA A 147 -8.07 -5.63 6.59
C ALA A 147 -8.24 -5.76 8.09
N THR A 148 -7.72 -6.83 8.68
CA THR A 148 -7.70 -7.04 10.13
C THR A 148 -6.25 -7.20 10.58
N VAL A 149 -5.88 -6.49 11.64
CA VAL A 149 -4.53 -6.56 12.23
C VAL A 149 -4.57 -7.46 13.44
N GLY A 150 -3.78 -8.53 13.39
CA GLY A 150 -3.56 -9.45 14.49
C GLY A 150 -2.67 -8.87 15.59
N PRO A 151 -2.64 -9.51 16.76
CA PRO A 151 -1.86 -9.06 17.92
C PRO A 151 -0.36 -8.99 17.64
N ASP A 152 0.15 -9.80 16.70
CA ASP A 152 1.56 -9.92 16.35
C ASP A 152 1.97 -9.06 15.14
N GLY A 153 1.07 -8.19 14.65
CA GLY A 153 1.29 -7.40 13.44
C GLY A 153 0.97 -8.15 12.15
N ASP A 154 0.45 -9.36 12.23
CA ASP A 154 -0.12 -10.07 11.10
C ASP A 154 -1.31 -9.31 10.51
N VAL A 155 -1.44 -9.35 9.20
CA VAL A 155 -2.46 -8.63 8.45
C VAL A 155 -3.23 -9.62 7.62
N THR A 156 -4.50 -9.82 7.98
CA THR A 156 -5.42 -10.59 7.16
C THR A 156 -6.19 -9.66 6.24
N LEU A 157 -6.02 -9.84 4.94
CA LEU A 157 -6.83 -9.20 3.91
C LEU A 157 -7.96 -10.15 3.51
N SER A 158 -9.14 -9.61 3.30
CA SER A 158 -10.32 -10.38 2.85
C SER A 158 -11.14 -9.58 1.85
N TRP A 159 -11.86 -10.29 0.99
CA TRP A 159 -12.71 -9.72 -0.06
C TRP A 159 -13.77 -10.74 -0.53
N ARG A 160 -14.70 -10.27 -1.35
CA ARG A 160 -15.70 -11.06 -2.06
C ARG A 160 -15.29 -11.20 -3.51
N THR A 161 -15.61 -12.34 -4.10
CA THR A 161 -15.35 -12.64 -5.53
C THR A 161 -16.61 -12.52 -6.39
N ALA A 162 -17.78 -12.28 -5.77
CA ALA A 162 -19.09 -12.07 -6.39
C ALA A 162 -19.98 -11.19 -5.49
#